data_AF-A0A1Q6DI84-F1
#
_entry.id   AF-A0A1Q6DI84-F1
#
_cell.length_a   1.000
_cell.length_b   1.000
_cell.length_c   1.000
_cell.angle_alpha   90.00
_cell.angle_beta   90.00
_cell.angle_gamma   90.00
#
_symmetry.space_group_name_H-M   'P 1'
#
loop_
_entity.id
_entity.type
_entity.pdbx_description
1 polymer ?
#
loop_
_entity_poly.entity_id
_entity_poly.type
_entity_poly.pdbx_seq_one_letter_code
_entity_poly.pdbx_strand_id
1 'polypeptide(L)'
;MDNFLHVTAVEIRRYLAKNLPALDAEWWRKHVIDRLSFQQQRIAQEKGLTKLEDLDLAALLRIFDQNWFELSGREGSLPREARNWVKELQTIRNKWAHRSGQIMPATDIFRDLDTTGRLLSAIGGSPESLAEIEQ
;
A
#
# COMPACT_ATOMS: atom_id res chain seq x y z
N MET A 1 -1.56 8.14 15.92
CA MET A 1 -1.47 6.75 15.41
C MET A 1 -2.28 6.55 14.15
N ASP A 2 -3.56 6.95 14.02
CA ASP A 2 -4.28 6.86 12.73
C ASP A 2 -3.56 7.54 11.55
N ASN A 3 -2.69 8.51 11.84
CA ASN A 3 -1.87 9.22 10.87
C ASN A 3 -0.91 8.31 10.07
N PHE A 4 -0.34 7.25 10.67
CA PHE A 4 0.67 6.43 9.98
C PHE A 4 0.05 5.65 8.81
N LEU A 5 -1.19 5.15 8.95
CA LEU A 5 -1.92 4.48 7.87
C LEU A 5 -2.22 5.46 6.73
N HIS A 6 -2.52 6.71 7.06
CA HIS A 6 -2.72 7.77 6.07
C HIS A 6 -1.43 8.05 5.29
N VAL A 7 -0.31 8.28 5.99
CA VAL A 7 1.02 8.46 5.39
C VAL A 7 1.38 7.28 4.50
N THR A 8 1.18 6.06 4.98
CA THR A 8 1.41 4.84 4.22
C THR A 8 0.60 4.81 2.93
N ALA A 9 -0.69 5.17 2.97
CA ALA A 9 -1.54 5.23 1.80
C ALA A 9 -1.04 6.27 0.78
N VAL A 10 -0.60 7.43 1.24
CA VAL A 10 -0.05 8.49 0.38
C VAL A 10 1.21 8.01 -0.35
N GLU A 11 2.14 7.40 0.35
CA GLU A 11 3.40 6.93 -0.22
C GLU A 11 3.21 5.75 -1.18
N ILE A 12 2.38 4.76 -0.80
CA ILE A 12 2.07 3.63 -1.67
C ILE A 12 1.35 4.11 -2.93
N ARG A 13 0.40 5.04 -2.80
CA ARG A 13 -0.27 5.66 -3.96
C ARG A 13 0.73 6.35 -4.87
N ARG A 14 1.65 7.16 -4.32
CA ARG A 14 2.68 7.86 -5.10
C ARG A 14 3.55 6.87 -5.87
N TYR A 15 4.00 5.80 -5.21
CA TYR A 15 4.78 4.74 -5.86
C TYR A 15 4.00 4.06 -6.99
N LEU A 16 2.74 3.67 -6.76
CA LEU A 16 1.92 3.03 -7.77
C LEU A 16 1.61 3.97 -8.95
N ALA A 17 1.28 5.24 -8.69
CA ALA A 17 1.03 6.25 -9.72
C ALA A 17 2.24 6.47 -10.63
N LYS A 18 3.46 6.40 -10.07
CA LYS A 18 4.71 6.52 -10.84
C LYS A 18 4.98 5.31 -11.74
N ASN A 19 4.65 4.09 -11.27
CA ASN A 19 5.13 2.86 -11.90
C ASN A 19 4.09 2.14 -12.76
N LEU A 20 2.81 2.13 -12.36
CA LEU A 20 1.76 1.40 -13.08
C LEU A 20 1.54 1.88 -14.53
N PRO A 21 1.54 3.20 -14.83
CA PRO A 21 1.32 3.68 -16.20
C PRO A 21 2.37 3.21 -17.21
N ALA A 22 3.55 2.85 -16.73
CA ALA A 22 4.64 2.40 -17.58
C ALA A 22 4.61 0.88 -17.85
N LEU A 23 3.65 0.13 -17.26
CA LEU A 23 3.49 -1.31 -17.47
C LEU A 23 2.68 -1.62 -18.75
N ASP A 24 1.62 -0.85 -19.02
CA ASP A 24 0.71 -1.09 -20.15
C ASP A 24 -0.09 0.19 -20.47
N ALA A 25 -0.51 0.38 -21.72
CA ALA A 25 -1.36 1.53 -22.11
C ALA A 25 -2.73 1.50 -21.41
N GLU A 26 -3.26 0.31 -21.13
CA GLU A 26 -4.50 0.07 -20.38
C GLU A 26 -4.26 -0.20 -18.89
N TRP A 27 -3.18 0.37 -18.31
CA TRP A 27 -2.75 0.05 -16.95
C TRP A 27 -3.86 0.21 -15.89
N TRP A 28 -4.75 1.20 -16.04
CA TRP A 28 -5.85 1.38 -15.11
C TRP A 28 -6.75 0.14 -15.07
N ARG A 29 -7.11 -0.40 -16.23
CA ARG A 29 -7.93 -1.62 -16.30
C ARG A 29 -7.15 -2.83 -15.79
N LYS A 30 -5.99 -3.12 -16.42
CA LYS A 30 -5.25 -4.38 -16.22
C LYS A 30 -4.49 -4.48 -14.89
N HIS A 31 -3.98 -3.36 -14.40
CA HIS A 31 -3.12 -3.32 -13.22
C HIS A 31 -3.79 -2.69 -12.00
N VAL A 32 -4.90 -1.96 -12.15
CA VAL A 32 -5.70 -1.45 -11.02
C VAL A 32 -6.99 -2.27 -10.88
N ILE A 33 -7.96 -2.09 -11.79
CA ILE A 33 -9.30 -2.67 -11.65
C ILE A 33 -9.26 -4.20 -11.60
N ASP A 34 -8.62 -4.85 -12.57
CA ASP A 34 -8.56 -6.32 -12.65
C ASP A 34 -7.80 -6.95 -11.47
N ARG A 35 -7.04 -6.15 -10.72
CA ARG A 35 -6.26 -6.59 -9.54
C ARG A 35 -6.99 -6.41 -8.21
N LEU A 36 -8.08 -5.65 -8.18
CA LEU A 36 -8.95 -5.51 -7.01
C LEU A 36 -9.70 -6.81 -6.71
N SER A 37 -10.25 -6.95 -5.50
CA SER A 37 -11.17 -8.06 -5.21
C SER A 37 -12.50 -7.84 -5.92
N PHE A 38 -13.31 -8.90 -6.11
CA PHE A 38 -14.62 -8.76 -6.74
C PHE A 38 -15.50 -7.68 -6.07
N GLN A 39 -15.46 -7.61 -4.73
CA GLN A 39 -16.19 -6.59 -3.97
C GLN A 39 -15.64 -5.18 -4.23
N GLN A 40 -14.31 -5.02 -4.25
CA GLN A 40 -13.66 -3.74 -4.53
C GLN A 40 -13.89 -3.28 -5.98
N GLN A 41 -13.88 -4.21 -6.95
CA GLN A 41 -14.21 -3.93 -8.35
C GLN A 41 -15.64 -3.42 -8.48
N ARG A 42 -16.60 -4.09 -7.84
CA ARG A 42 -18.00 -3.67 -7.84
C ARG A 42 -18.16 -2.27 -7.24
N ILE A 43 -17.52 -1.99 -6.10
CA ILE A 43 -17.55 -0.65 -5.48
C ILE A 43 -16.91 0.39 -6.40
N ALA A 44 -15.79 0.06 -7.06
CA ALA A 44 -15.12 0.96 -7.98
C ALA A 44 -16.01 1.32 -9.18
N GLN A 45 -16.75 0.34 -9.72
CA GLN A 45 -17.71 0.54 -10.80
C GLN A 45 -18.92 1.36 -10.33
N GLU A 46 -19.55 0.97 -9.21
CA GLU A 46 -20.73 1.64 -8.65
C GLU A 46 -20.45 3.11 -8.31
N LYS A 47 -19.25 3.42 -7.82
CA LYS A 47 -18.84 4.79 -7.46
C LYS A 47 -18.15 5.55 -8.59
N GLY A 48 -17.90 4.93 -9.74
CA GLY A 48 -17.20 5.55 -10.86
C GLY A 48 -15.77 6.00 -10.51
N LEU A 49 -15.03 5.18 -9.74
CA LEU A 49 -13.67 5.51 -9.32
C LEU A 49 -12.73 5.48 -10.53
N THR A 50 -11.95 6.55 -10.69
CA THR A 50 -11.10 6.74 -11.88
C THR A 50 -9.66 7.09 -11.54
N LYS A 51 -9.35 7.26 -10.24
CA LYS A 51 -8.02 7.66 -9.79
C LYS A 51 -7.57 6.85 -8.59
N LEU A 52 -6.25 6.71 -8.40
CA LEU A 52 -5.71 5.96 -7.26
C LEU A 52 -6.02 6.64 -5.92
N GLU A 53 -6.27 7.95 -5.92
CA GLU A 53 -6.71 8.74 -4.76
C GLU A 53 -8.07 8.29 -4.22
N ASP A 54 -8.89 7.67 -5.07
CA ASP A 54 -10.21 7.18 -4.71
C ASP A 54 -10.16 5.84 -3.94
N LEU A 55 -8.98 5.20 -3.91
CA LEU A 55 -8.77 3.87 -3.35
C LEU A 55 -8.25 3.95 -1.91
N ASP A 56 -8.77 3.06 -1.06
CA ASP A 56 -8.27 2.91 0.30
C ASP A 56 -6.94 2.15 0.35
N LEU A 57 -6.27 2.18 1.51
CA LEU A 57 -5.00 1.47 1.70
C LEU A 57 -5.12 -0.04 1.44
N ALA A 58 -6.31 -0.62 1.67
CA ALA A 58 -6.59 -2.02 1.36
C ALA A 58 -6.41 -2.35 -0.12
N ALA A 59 -7.08 -1.56 -0.97
CA ALA A 59 -7.02 -1.65 -2.41
C ALA A 59 -5.60 -1.39 -2.91
N LEU A 60 -4.94 -0.35 -2.41
CA LEU A 60 -3.58 0.01 -2.80
C LEU A 60 -2.57 -1.11 -2.49
N LEU A 61 -2.58 -1.67 -1.27
CA LEU A 61 -1.70 -2.79 -0.90
C LEU A 61 -2.00 -4.07 -1.70
N ARG A 62 -3.26 -4.29 -2.06
CA ARG A 62 -3.65 -5.40 -2.93
C ARG A 62 -3.11 -5.21 -4.34
N ILE A 63 -3.31 -4.03 -4.93
CA ILE A 63 -2.78 -3.67 -6.25
C ILE A 63 -1.26 -3.86 -6.27
N PHE A 64 -0.56 -3.43 -5.21
CA PHE A 64 0.88 -3.65 -5.11
C PHE A 64 1.22 -5.15 -5.15
N ASP A 65 0.71 -5.97 -4.23
CA ASP A 65 1.05 -7.40 -4.19
C ASP A 65 0.67 -8.16 -5.49
N GLN A 66 -0.45 -7.80 -6.12
CA GLN A 66 -0.92 -8.46 -7.34
C GLN A 66 -0.11 -8.09 -8.59
N ASN A 67 0.59 -6.95 -8.59
CA ASN A 67 1.49 -6.54 -9.67
C ASN A 67 2.98 -6.71 -9.28
N TRP A 68 3.27 -7.50 -8.23
CA TRP A 68 4.62 -7.58 -7.67
C TRP A 68 5.69 -7.95 -8.71
N PHE A 69 5.41 -8.90 -9.59
CA PHE A 69 6.41 -9.38 -10.55
C PHE A 69 6.75 -8.30 -11.58
N GLU A 70 5.73 -7.60 -12.08
CA GLU A 70 5.88 -6.51 -13.03
C GLU A 70 6.56 -5.28 -12.39
N LEU A 71 6.28 -5.00 -11.12
CA LEU A 71 6.87 -3.87 -10.39
C LEU A 71 8.32 -4.14 -9.94
N SER A 72 8.62 -5.35 -9.45
CA SER A 72 9.94 -5.71 -8.92
C SER A 72 11.00 -5.89 -10.00
N GLY A 73 10.60 -6.16 -11.25
CA GLY A 73 11.51 -6.34 -12.39
C GLY A 73 11.96 -5.04 -13.08
N ARG A 74 11.50 -3.86 -12.64
CA ARG A 74 11.88 -2.56 -13.23
C ARG A 74 13.16 -1.99 -12.59
N GLU A 75 13.76 -0.99 -13.26
CA GLU A 75 14.94 -0.26 -12.78
C GLU A 75 14.77 0.23 -11.34
N GLY A 76 15.79 -0.01 -10.49
CA GLY A 76 15.70 0.25 -9.04
C GLY A 76 15.02 -0.88 -8.26
N SER A 77 15.30 -2.13 -8.64
CA SER A 77 14.65 -3.36 -8.14
C SER A 77 14.36 -3.32 -6.63
N LEU A 78 13.08 -3.49 -6.28
CA LEU A 78 12.68 -3.67 -4.89
C LEU A 78 13.40 -4.88 -4.29
N PRO A 79 13.81 -4.82 -3.00
CA PRO A 79 14.33 -5.99 -2.31
C PRO A 79 13.26 -7.09 -2.30
N ARG A 80 13.68 -8.36 -2.37
CA ARG A 80 12.75 -9.50 -2.41
C ARG A 80 11.83 -9.53 -1.18
N GLU A 81 12.36 -9.06 -0.06
CA GLU A 81 11.71 -8.93 1.23
C GLU A 81 10.57 -7.91 1.21
N ALA A 82 10.58 -6.92 0.32
CA ALA A 82 9.52 -5.90 0.28
C ALA A 82 8.15 -6.49 -0.02
N ARG A 83 8.07 -7.62 -0.73
CA ARG A 83 6.78 -8.31 -0.89
C ARG A 83 6.24 -8.84 0.44
N ASN A 84 7.12 -9.32 1.31
CA ASN A 84 6.72 -9.79 2.63
C ASN A 84 6.20 -8.62 3.47
N TRP A 85 6.85 -7.46 3.41
CA TRP A 85 6.37 -6.25 4.10
C TRP A 85 5.03 -5.77 3.56
N VAL A 86 4.78 -5.82 2.25
CA VAL A 86 3.45 -5.53 1.67
C VAL A 86 2.37 -6.44 2.26
N LYS A 87 2.64 -7.75 2.34
CA LYS A 87 1.70 -8.73 2.91
C LYS A 87 1.49 -8.53 4.42
N GLU A 88 2.56 -8.26 5.14
CA GLU A 88 2.49 -7.94 6.58
C GLU A 88 1.67 -6.67 6.79
N LEU A 89 1.85 -5.63 5.97
CA LEU A 89 1.06 -4.40 6.01
C LEU A 89 -0.43 -4.60 5.72
N GLN A 90 -0.80 -5.54 4.85
CA GLN A 90 -2.22 -5.90 4.68
C GLN A 90 -2.81 -6.42 6.00
N THR A 91 -2.04 -7.23 6.74
CA THR A 91 -2.43 -7.76 8.05
C THR A 91 -2.46 -6.67 9.11
N ILE A 92 -1.44 -5.80 9.15
CA ILE A 92 -1.37 -4.63 10.04
C ILE A 92 -2.61 -3.77 9.79
N ARG A 93 -2.86 -3.32 8.56
CA ARG A 93 -4.02 -2.48 8.23
C ARG A 93 -5.33 -3.12 8.67
N ASN A 94 -5.54 -4.42 8.42
CA ASN A 94 -6.73 -5.15 8.90
C ASN A 94 -6.84 -5.12 10.44
N LYS A 95 -5.74 -5.42 11.13
CA LYS A 95 -5.66 -5.37 12.60
C LYS A 95 -6.05 -4.00 13.15
N TRP A 96 -5.56 -2.92 12.53
CA TRP A 96 -5.90 -1.55 12.93
C TRP A 96 -7.36 -1.17 12.60
N ALA A 97 -7.88 -1.56 11.44
CA ALA A 97 -9.28 -1.31 11.05
C ALA A 97 -10.30 -2.02 11.96
N HIS A 98 -9.92 -3.17 12.54
CA HIS A 98 -10.77 -3.94 13.45
C HIS A 98 -10.56 -3.62 14.94
N ARG A 99 -9.76 -2.61 15.30
CA ARG A 99 -9.58 -2.22 16.71
C ARG A 99 -10.89 -1.68 17.29
N SER A 100 -11.65 -2.53 17.95
CA SER A 100 -12.81 -2.17 18.75
C SER A 100 -12.39 -1.74 20.16
N GLY A 101 -11.60 -0.65 20.25
CA GLY A 101 -11.28 0.03 21.51
C GLY A 101 -10.21 -0.61 22.40
N GLN A 102 -9.57 -1.72 21.97
CA GLN A 102 -8.47 -2.33 22.71
C GLN A 102 -7.15 -1.57 22.52
N ILE A 103 -6.44 -1.32 23.61
CA ILE A 103 -5.09 -0.76 23.60
C ILE A 103 -4.13 -1.84 23.11
N MET A 104 -3.41 -1.56 22.03
CA MET A 104 -2.38 -2.47 21.52
C MET A 104 -1.10 -2.32 22.36
N PRO A 105 -0.39 -3.41 22.68
CA PRO A 105 0.91 -3.33 23.32
C PRO A 105 1.86 -2.42 22.54
N ALA A 106 2.65 -1.60 23.25
CA ALA A 106 3.61 -0.70 22.61
C ALA A 106 4.61 -1.43 21.69
N THR A 107 4.98 -2.67 22.04
CA THR A 107 5.84 -3.54 21.24
C THR A 107 5.25 -3.88 19.88
N ASP A 108 3.93 -4.11 19.82
CA ASP A 108 3.23 -4.45 18.59
C ASP A 108 3.08 -3.22 17.70
N ILE A 109 2.83 -2.05 18.31
CA ILE A 109 2.80 -0.77 17.58
C ILE A 109 4.16 -0.47 16.97
N PHE A 110 5.24 -0.61 17.75
CA PHE A 110 6.60 -0.38 17.26
C PHE A 110 6.96 -1.33 16.11
N ARG A 111 6.61 -2.61 16.22
CA ARG A 111 6.84 -3.57 15.14
C ARG A 111 6.05 -3.22 13.87
N ASP A 112 4.80 -2.81 14.02
CA ASP A 112 3.98 -2.40 12.87
C ASP A 112 4.59 -1.17 12.15
N LEU A 113 5.10 -0.20 12.93
CA LEU A 113 5.78 0.97 12.40
C LEU A 113 7.12 0.62 11.74
N ASP A 114 7.93 -0.27 12.32
CA ASP A 114 9.19 -0.75 11.72
C ASP A 114 8.94 -1.42 10.36
N THR A 115 7.97 -2.35 10.27
CA THR A 115 7.59 -2.96 8.99
C THR A 115 7.12 -1.91 7.98
N THR A 116 6.37 -0.91 8.44
CA THR A 116 5.92 0.20 7.59
C THR A 116 7.10 1.00 7.05
N GLY A 117 8.02 1.43 7.92
CA GLY A 117 9.19 2.22 7.57
C GLY A 117 10.10 1.50 6.58
N ARG A 118 10.30 0.19 6.75
CA ARG A 118 11.06 -0.65 5.81
C ARG A 118 10.45 -0.65 4.41
N LEU A 119 9.13 -0.82 4.30
CA LEU A 119 8.47 -0.76 2.99
C LEU A 119 8.56 0.63 2.38
N LEU A 120 8.26 1.68 3.16
CA LEU A 120 8.32 3.06 2.67
C LEU A 120 9.72 3.42 2.19
N SER A 121 10.76 3.02 2.92
CA SER A 121 12.16 3.21 2.52
C SER A 121 12.45 2.49 1.20
N ALA A 122 12.02 1.23 1.06
CA ALA A 122 12.25 0.43 -0.14
C ALA A 122 11.58 0.99 -1.40
N ILE A 123 10.45 1.69 -1.26
CA ILE A 123 9.75 2.32 -2.39
C ILE A 123 10.17 3.78 -2.64
N GLY A 124 11.13 4.30 -1.87
CA GLY A 124 11.62 5.68 -1.98
C GLY A 124 10.65 6.70 -1.40
N GLY A 125 10.05 6.39 -0.25
CA GLY A 125 9.20 7.30 0.51
C GLY A 125 9.94 8.58 0.93
N SER A 126 9.21 9.68 1.11
CA SER A 126 9.86 10.96 1.42
C SER A 126 10.48 10.97 2.82
N PRO A 127 11.54 11.77 3.07
CA PRO A 127 12.15 11.89 4.39
C PRO A 127 11.15 12.31 5.47
N GLU A 128 10.17 13.15 5.13
CA GLU A 128 9.13 13.59 6.06
C GLU A 128 8.22 12.42 6.45
N SER A 129 7.77 11.62 5.48
CA SER A 129 6.96 10.44 5.73
C SER A 129 7.70 9.39 6.55
N LEU A 130 9.00 9.19 6.30
CA LEU A 130 9.83 8.26 7.09
C LEU A 130 10.01 8.75 8.53
N ALA A 131 10.33 10.03 8.72
CA ALA A 131 10.47 10.62 10.04
C ALA A 131 9.16 10.59 10.85
N GLU A 132 8.01 10.59 10.19
CA GLU A 132 6.71 10.47 10.86
C GLU A 132 6.41 9.03 11.31
N ILE A 133 6.88 8.01 10.57
CA ILE A 133 6.74 6.61 10.97
C ILE A 133 7.68 6.26 12.14
N GLU A 134 8.83 6.91 12.24
CA GLU A 134 9.86 6.64 13.25
C GLU A 134 9.62 7.29 14.63
N GLN A 135 8.58 8.14 14.76
CA GLN A 135 8.19 8.84 16.00
C GLN A 135 7.20 8.04 16.87
#